data_AF-A0A8K0SDL0-F1
#
_entry.id   AF-A0A8K0SDL0-F1
#
_cell.length_a   1.000
_cell.length_b   1.000
_cell.length_c   1.000
_cell.angle_alpha   90.00
_cell.angle_beta   90.00
_cell.angle_gamma   90.00
#
_symmetry.space_group_name_H-M   'P 1'
#
loop_
_entity.id
_entity.type
_entity.pdbx_description
1 polymer ?
#
loop_
_entity_poly.entity_id
_entity_poly.type
_entity_poly.pdbx_seq_one_letter_code
_entity_poly.pdbx_strand_id
1 'polypeptide(L)'
;MRCYGVRASEVMKSPQFNPQGTTDDSPFCDFVGADGTCLWAVATSIPASFSTFLLACMLVRAWDAREAIGIWAELVHERVAQVEKQTSMNKVVNPHIAMAVRQTISRDDLSKWDARVRTWVRRADQSLVRYHDQFGLIMKTLRTPYIDPGTTYEKVTRAWIRSLNVMEDLFRNIPQQVPDRAVLMAISAWHLYPDLLVCQDKITKVTMGDPLFSPLAVLTLDLEPRNAQNLSLCQWSLALSHLKYYGDPVKVRSEEDLQRVAFKDLWLVALGAVLRQWETPSSILAASIVWFKCLEEVLKTTPSSTVCGGFLHSLNGSLD
;
A
#
# COMPACT_ATOMS: atom_id res chain seq x y z
N MET A 1 -9.92 13.78 -3.84
CA MET A 1 -10.19 14.51 -5.11
C MET A 1 -9.47 15.85 -5.20
N ARG A 2 -9.55 16.73 -4.18
CA ARG A 2 -8.97 18.10 -4.24
C ARG A 2 -7.50 18.13 -4.67
N CYS A 3 -6.63 17.34 -4.03
CA CYS A 3 -5.19 17.37 -4.30
C CYS A 3 -4.85 16.99 -5.76
N TYR A 4 -5.50 15.97 -6.31
CA TYR A 4 -5.34 15.62 -7.72
C TYR A 4 -5.85 16.73 -8.64
N GLY A 5 -6.99 17.35 -8.33
CA GLY A 5 -7.50 18.48 -9.12
C GLY A 5 -6.52 19.67 -9.14
N VAL A 6 -5.86 19.96 -8.02
CA VAL A 6 -4.79 20.98 -7.93
C VAL A 6 -3.61 20.58 -8.81
N ARG A 7 -3.13 19.34 -8.72
CA ARG A 7 -2.03 18.82 -9.56
C ARG A 7 -2.37 18.87 -11.04
N ALA A 8 -3.55 18.43 -11.43
CA ALA A 8 -3.97 18.46 -12.82
C ALA A 8 -4.10 19.91 -13.33
N SER A 9 -4.58 20.83 -12.49
CA SER A 9 -4.62 22.26 -12.81
C SER A 9 -3.23 22.87 -12.96
N GLU A 10 -2.27 22.46 -12.13
CA GLU A 10 -0.87 22.88 -12.22
C GLU A 10 -0.26 22.48 -13.58
N VAL A 11 -0.44 21.23 -13.99
CA VAL A 11 0.01 20.71 -15.30
C VAL A 11 -0.64 21.49 -16.44
N MET A 12 -1.97 21.68 -16.39
CA MET A 12 -2.72 22.39 -17.45
C MET A 12 -2.42 23.89 -17.53
N LYS A 13 -1.96 24.52 -16.44
CA LYS A 13 -1.60 25.94 -16.41
C LYS A 13 -0.16 26.20 -16.86
N SER A 14 0.67 25.17 -17.00
CA SER A 14 2.06 25.35 -17.43
C SER A 14 2.11 25.70 -18.91
N PRO A 15 2.58 26.89 -19.32
CA PRO A 15 2.63 27.28 -20.74
C PRO A 15 3.59 26.40 -21.56
N GLN A 16 4.61 25.83 -20.91
CA GLN A 16 5.57 24.92 -21.54
C GLN A 16 4.92 23.57 -21.90
N PHE A 17 4.00 23.09 -21.05
CA PHE A 17 3.34 21.80 -21.20
C PHE A 17 1.86 21.93 -21.59
N ASN A 18 1.36 23.13 -21.80
CA ASN A 18 0.07 23.39 -22.40
C ASN A 18 0.16 24.71 -23.18
N PRO A 19 0.96 24.75 -24.26
CA PRO A 19 1.07 25.94 -25.09
C PRO A 19 -0.30 26.23 -25.72
N GLN A 20 -0.59 27.52 -25.89
CA GLN A 20 -1.69 27.93 -26.74
C GLN A 20 -1.23 27.89 -28.19
N GLY A 21 -2.12 27.48 -29.09
CA GLY A 21 -1.85 27.55 -30.52
C GLY A 21 -1.53 28.98 -30.95
N THR A 22 -0.63 29.05 -31.92
CA THR A 22 -0.18 30.28 -32.54
C THR A 22 -0.67 30.34 -33.98
N THR A 23 -0.53 31.50 -34.62
CA THR A 23 -0.82 31.66 -36.05
C THR A 23 0.00 30.72 -36.94
N ASP A 24 1.15 30.25 -36.46
CA ASP A 24 2.03 29.31 -37.17
C ASP A 24 1.45 27.88 -37.18
N ASP A 25 0.58 27.55 -36.22
CA ASP A 25 -0.12 26.26 -36.13
C ASP A 25 -1.33 26.17 -37.09
N SER A 26 -1.65 27.28 -37.78
CA SER A 26 -2.60 27.36 -38.89
C SER A 26 -3.97 26.73 -38.52
N PRO A 27 -4.65 25.83 -39.28
CA PRO A 27 -5.99 25.37 -38.88
C PRO A 27 -5.98 24.48 -37.64
N PHE A 28 -4.80 24.13 -37.11
CA PHE A 28 -4.65 23.29 -35.93
C PHE A 28 -4.41 24.07 -34.65
N CYS A 29 -4.40 25.40 -34.69
CA CYS A 29 -4.21 26.28 -33.53
C CYS A 29 -5.07 25.87 -32.32
N ASP A 30 -6.34 25.52 -32.54
CA ASP A 30 -7.27 25.10 -31.47
C ASP A 30 -6.98 23.71 -30.90
N PHE A 31 -6.15 22.90 -31.57
CA PHE A 31 -5.76 21.56 -31.16
C PHE A 31 -4.36 21.53 -30.51
N VAL A 32 -3.68 22.67 -30.41
CA VAL A 32 -2.39 22.80 -29.74
C VAL A 32 -2.61 22.84 -28.23
N GLY A 33 -1.90 21.97 -27.51
CA GLY A 33 -1.95 21.93 -26.05
C GLY A 33 -2.05 20.53 -25.49
N ALA A 34 -2.32 20.44 -24.20
CA ALA A 34 -2.60 19.21 -23.49
C ALA A 34 -4.07 18.77 -23.72
N ASP A 35 -4.29 17.50 -24.09
CA ASP A 35 -5.65 16.94 -24.17
C ASP A 35 -6.21 16.75 -22.74
N GLY A 36 -7.00 17.73 -22.30
CA GLY A 36 -7.75 17.69 -21.04
C GLY A 36 -9.13 17.03 -21.16
N THR A 37 -9.53 16.49 -22.31
CA THR A 37 -10.91 16.02 -22.55
C THR A 37 -11.32 14.93 -21.58
N CYS A 38 -10.43 13.97 -21.28
CA CYS A 38 -10.72 12.91 -20.31
C CYS A 38 -10.87 13.47 -18.89
N LEU A 39 -10.05 14.47 -18.53
CA LEU A 39 -10.11 15.13 -17.23
C LEU A 39 -11.40 15.94 -17.08
N TRP A 40 -11.80 16.69 -18.11
CA TRP A 40 -13.04 17.45 -18.14
C TRP A 40 -14.25 16.52 -18.03
N ALA A 41 -14.32 15.48 -18.87
CA ALA A 41 -15.42 14.51 -18.84
C ALA A 41 -15.58 13.88 -17.45
N VAL A 42 -14.46 13.57 -16.78
CA VAL A 42 -14.46 13.01 -15.42
C VAL A 42 -14.92 14.04 -14.38
N ALA A 43 -14.46 15.29 -14.49
CA ALA A 43 -14.80 16.36 -13.56
C ALA A 43 -16.28 16.78 -13.61
N THR A 44 -16.91 16.66 -14.79
CA THR A 44 -18.34 16.96 -14.98
C THR A 44 -19.26 15.74 -14.78
N SER A 45 -18.68 14.56 -14.53
CA SER A 45 -19.43 13.33 -14.32
C SER A 45 -19.67 13.03 -12.84
N ILE A 46 -20.27 11.88 -12.55
CA ILE A 46 -20.49 11.41 -11.18
C ILE A 46 -19.16 11.17 -10.45
N PRO A 47 -19.13 11.29 -9.11
CA PRO A 47 -17.92 11.09 -8.30
C PRO A 47 -17.15 9.79 -8.58
N ALA A 48 -17.85 8.70 -8.92
CA ALA A 48 -17.24 7.40 -9.23
C ALA A 48 -16.33 7.45 -10.48
N SER A 49 -16.62 8.33 -11.44
CA SER A 49 -15.86 8.48 -12.69
C SER A 49 -14.40 8.87 -12.43
N PHE A 50 -14.17 9.63 -11.36
CA PHE A 50 -12.82 10.02 -10.95
C PHE A 50 -11.98 8.82 -10.53
N SER A 51 -12.55 7.93 -9.72
CA SER A 51 -11.85 6.71 -9.32
C SER A 51 -11.56 5.83 -10.54
N THR A 52 -12.50 5.71 -11.49
CA THR A 52 -12.33 4.96 -12.75
C THR A 52 -11.25 5.56 -13.64
N PHE A 53 -11.12 6.88 -13.66
CA PHE A 53 -10.03 7.57 -14.36
C PHE A 53 -8.66 7.31 -13.73
N LEU A 54 -8.58 7.29 -12.40
CA LEU A 54 -7.36 6.91 -11.70
C LEU A 54 -6.97 5.45 -11.99
N LEU A 55 -7.95 4.54 -12.10
CA LEU A 55 -7.70 3.18 -12.59
C LEU A 55 -7.15 3.19 -14.02
N ALA A 56 -7.73 3.99 -14.92
CA ALA A 56 -7.24 4.11 -16.29
C ALA A 56 -5.77 4.56 -16.34
N CYS A 57 -5.40 5.54 -15.50
CA CYS A 57 -4.02 6.00 -15.39
C CYS A 57 -3.08 4.87 -14.96
N MET A 58 -3.50 4.04 -13.99
CA MET A 58 -2.73 2.87 -13.56
C MET A 58 -2.53 1.86 -14.70
N LEU A 59 -3.59 1.55 -15.45
CA LEU A 59 -3.52 0.58 -16.55
C LEU A 59 -2.57 1.05 -17.65
N VAL A 60 -2.70 2.32 -18.07
CA VAL A 60 -1.84 2.94 -19.07
C VAL A 60 -0.37 2.96 -18.65
N ARG A 61 -0.10 3.12 -17.34
CA ARG A 61 1.26 3.12 -16.79
C ARG A 61 1.89 1.73 -16.79
N ALA A 62 1.10 0.69 -16.50
CA ALA A 62 1.64 -0.66 -16.35
C ALA A 62 1.76 -1.43 -17.66
N TRP A 63 0.86 -1.17 -18.61
CA TRP A 63 0.72 -1.97 -19.81
C TRP A 63 0.78 -1.13 -21.09
N ASP A 64 1.15 -1.80 -22.18
CA ASP A 64 1.00 -1.23 -23.52
C ASP A 64 -0.49 -1.03 -23.87
N ALA A 65 -0.77 -0.34 -24.98
CA ALA A 65 -2.15 -0.03 -25.35
C ALA A 65 -2.99 -1.30 -25.58
N ARG A 66 -2.41 -2.33 -26.20
CA ARG A 66 -3.14 -3.55 -26.56
C ARG A 66 -3.55 -4.33 -25.32
N GLU A 67 -2.62 -4.52 -24.39
CA GLU A 67 -2.85 -5.21 -23.12
C GLU A 67 -3.81 -4.43 -22.23
N ALA A 68 -3.62 -3.11 -22.10
CA ALA A 68 -4.51 -2.26 -21.29
C ALA A 68 -5.96 -2.28 -21.81
N ILE A 69 -6.18 -2.22 -23.12
CA ILE A 69 -7.51 -2.34 -23.73
C ILE A 69 -8.10 -3.73 -23.48
N GLY A 70 -7.27 -4.79 -23.54
CA GLY A 70 -7.68 -6.15 -23.21
C GLY A 70 -8.17 -6.27 -21.77
N ILE A 71 -7.42 -5.71 -20.82
CA ILE A 71 -7.79 -5.67 -19.40
C ILE A 71 -9.06 -4.85 -19.19
N TRP A 72 -9.21 -3.69 -19.83
CA TRP A 72 -10.45 -2.90 -19.77
C TRP A 72 -11.66 -3.69 -20.23
N ALA A 73 -11.54 -4.42 -21.34
CA ALA A 73 -12.62 -5.26 -21.85
C ALA A 73 -13.00 -6.37 -20.84
N GLU A 74 -12.01 -7.01 -20.21
CA GLU A 74 -12.25 -7.99 -19.14
C GLU A 74 -12.94 -7.35 -17.92
N LEU A 75 -12.48 -6.17 -17.48
CA LEU A 75 -13.08 -5.46 -16.35
C LEU A 75 -14.55 -5.11 -16.59
N VAL A 76 -14.87 -4.60 -17.77
CA VAL A 76 -16.25 -4.26 -18.16
C VAL A 76 -17.10 -5.52 -18.20
N HIS A 77 -16.61 -6.60 -18.84
CA HIS A 77 -17.30 -7.88 -18.94
C HIS A 77 -17.62 -8.47 -17.56
N GLU A 78 -16.62 -8.58 -16.68
CA GLU A 78 -16.79 -9.11 -15.33
C GLU A 78 -17.75 -8.24 -14.50
N ARG A 79 -17.68 -6.91 -14.64
CA ARG A 79 -18.57 -6.01 -13.92
C ARG A 79 -20.02 -6.13 -14.38
N VAL A 80 -20.25 -6.24 -15.69
CA VAL A 80 -21.57 -6.49 -16.27
C VAL A 80 -22.13 -7.82 -15.74
N ALA A 81 -21.36 -8.91 -15.84
CA ALA A 81 -21.76 -10.22 -15.34
C ALA A 81 -22.10 -10.22 -13.84
N GLN A 82 -21.35 -9.49 -13.02
CA GLN A 82 -21.64 -9.33 -11.59
C GLN A 82 -22.98 -8.62 -11.32
N VAL A 83 -23.27 -7.56 -12.07
CA VAL A 83 -24.52 -6.80 -11.90
C VAL A 83 -25.72 -7.60 -12.40
N GLU A 84 -25.59 -8.31 -13.52
CA GLU A 84 -26.62 -9.22 -14.03
C GLU A 84 -26.93 -10.33 -13.02
N LYS A 85 -25.89 -10.93 -12.42
CA LYS A 85 -26.04 -11.92 -11.34
C LYS A 85 -26.73 -11.33 -10.10
N GLN A 86 -26.40 -10.09 -9.72
CA GLN A 86 -27.08 -9.45 -8.60
C GLN A 86 -28.57 -9.19 -8.90
N THR A 87 -28.88 -8.85 -10.15
CA THR A 87 -30.24 -8.60 -10.62
C THR A 87 -31.06 -9.89 -10.64
N SER A 88 -30.49 -11.01 -11.13
CA SER A 88 -31.16 -12.31 -11.13
C SER A 88 -31.39 -12.90 -9.74
N MET A 89 -30.55 -12.52 -8.76
CA MET A 89 -30.73 -12.88 -7.35
C MET A 89 -31.72 -11.97 -6.59
N ASN A 90 -32.51 -11.14 -7.28
CA ASN A 90 -33.44 -10.17 -6.69
C ASN A 90 -32.80 -9.22 -5.65
N LYS A 91 -31.50 -8.94 -5.77
CA LYS A 91 -30.87 -7.91 -4.95
C LYS A 91 -31.26 -6.53 -5.47
N VAL A 92 -31.43 -5.57 -4.57
CA VAL A 92 -31.71 -4.18 -4.96
C VAL A 92 -30.49 -3.61 -5.70
N VAL A 93 -30.63 -3.40 -7.00
CA VAL A 93 -29.63 -2.75 -7.86
C VAL A 93 -30.10 -1.33 -8.18
N ASN A 94 -29.17 -0.37 -8.15
CA ASN A 94 -29.47 1.01 -8.51
C ASN A 94 -29.99 1.08 -9.97
N PRO A 95 -31.12 1.75 -10.25
CA PRO A 95 -31.70 1.85 -11.59
C PRO A 95 -30.71 2.37 -12.66
N HIS A 96 -29.82 3.30 -12.31
CA HIS A 96 -28.80 3.81 -13.24
C HIS A 96 -27.78 2.73 -13.62
N ILE A 97 -27.42 1.85 -12.68
CA ILE A 97 -26.51 0.73 -12.92
C ILE A 97 -27.18 -0.32 -13.82
N ALA A 98 -28.47 -0.60 -13.57
CA ALA A 98 -29.25 -1.52 -14.40
C ALA A 98 -29.42 -1.02 -15.85
N MET A 99 -29.49 0.30 -16.06
CA MET A 99 -29.47 0.90 -17.41
C MET A 99 -28.07 0.86 -18.03
N ALA A 100 -27.02 1.13 -17.25
CA ALA A 100 -25.63 1.14 -17.75
C ALA A 100 -25.19 -0.24 -18.28
N VAL A 101 -25.62 -1.33 -17.64
CA VAL A 101 -25.34 -2.70 -18.11
C VAL A 101 -25.90 -2.98 -19.51
N ARG A 102 -27.00 -2.31 -19.88
CA ARG A 102 -27.59 -2.45 -21.22
C ARG A 102 -26.82 -1.69 -22.29
N GLN A 103 -25.91 -0.80 -21.91
CA GLN A 103 -25.08 -0.06 -22.84
C GLN A 103 -23.94 -0.95 -23.32
N THR A 104 -23.81 -1.12 -24.62
CA THR A 104 -22.69 -1.85 -25.21
C THR A 104 -21.49 -0.90 -25.33
N ILE A 105 -20.43 -1.17 -24.56
CA ILE A 105 -19.16 -0.47 -24.67
C ILE A 105 -18.30 -1.23 -25.68
N SER A 106 -18.03 -0.62 -26.84
CA SER A 106 -17.22 -1.27 -27.87
C SER A 106 -15.74 -1.25 -27.52
N ARG A 107 -14.96 -2.18 -28.10
CA ARG A 107 -13.49 -2.13 -28.01
C ARG A 107 -12.90 -0.86 -28.61
N ASP A 108 -13.56 -0.28 -29.61
CA ASP A 108 -13.16 0.99 -30.21
C ASP A 108 -13.30 2.14 -29.20
N ASP A 109 -14.39 2.18 -28.43
CA ASP A 109 -14.59 3.17 -27.37
C ASP A 109 -13.53 3.04 -26.27
N LEU A 110 -13.21 1.81 -25.87
CA LEU A 110 -12.13 1.54 -24.91
C LEU A 110 -10.76 2.00 -25.45
N SER A 111 -10.51 1.84 -26.76
CA SER A 111 -9.27 2.29 -27.39
C SER A 111 -9.14 3.82 -27.38
N LYS A 112 -10.22 4.54 -27.66
CA LYS A 112 -10.26 6.00 -27.59
C LYS A 112 -10.07 6.50 -26.16
N TRP A 113 -10.66 5.81 -25.19
CA TRP A 113 -10.46 6.11 -23.78
C TRP A 113 -9.00 5.90 -23.36
N ASP A 114 -8.40 4.74 -23.67
CA ASP A 114 -6.98 4.48 -23.38
C ASP A 114 -6.06 5.53 -24.00
N ALA A 115 -6.28 5.86 -25.29
CA ALA A 115 -5.49 6.84 -26.00
C ALA A 115 -5.49 8.21 -25.31
N ARG A 116 -6.66 8.70 -24.87
CA ARG A 116 -6.80 9.98 -24.16
C ARG A 116 -6.14 9.97 -22.79
N VAL A 117 -6.29 8.89 -22.04
CA VAL A 117 -5.64 8.77 -20.73
C VAL A 117 -4.12 8.69 -20.91
N ARG A 118 -3.65 8.02 -21.96
CA ARG A 118 -2.24 7.89 -22.30
C ARG A 118 -1.61 9.20 -22.76
N THR A 119 -2.32 10.02 -23.53
CA THR A 119 -1.84 11.36 -23.87
C THR A 119 -1.76 12.24 -22.62
N TRP A 120 -2.76 12.18 -21.73
CA TRP A 120 -2.72 12.88 -20.44
C TRP A 120 -1.53 12.47 -19.56
N VAL A 121 -1.36 11.17 -19.31
CA VAL A 121 -0.28 10.64 -18.46
C VAL A 121 1.11 11.03 -18.99
N ARG A 122 1.32 10.92 -20.31
CA ARG A 122 2.58 11.35 -20.95
C ARG A 122 2.83 12.84 -20.77
N ARG A 123 1.79 13.66 -20.82
CA ARG A 123 1.93 15.11 -20.63
C ARG A 123 2.26 15.46 -19.19
N ALA A 124 1.61 14.80 -18.24
CA ALA A 124 1.92 14.93 -16.83
C ALA A 124 3.36 14.46 -16.51
N ASP A 125 3.84 13.39 -17.15
CA ASP A 125 5.25 12.94 -17.03
C ASP A 125 6.23 14.03 -17.43
N GLN A 126 6.00 14.68 -18.57
CA GLN A 126 6.85 15.78 -19.04
C GLN A 126 6.80 16.98 -18.07
N SER A 127 5.61 17.32 -17.59
CA SER A 127 5.44 18.46 -16.69
C SER A 127 6.06 18.26 -15.31
N LEU A 128 6.17 17.02 -14.85
CA LEU A 128 6.62 16.66 -13.51
C LEU A 128 7.87 15.78 -13.55
N VAL A 129 8.67 15.94 -14.61
CA VAL A 129 9.84 15.09 -14.92
C VAL A 129 10.78 14.95 -13.73
N ARG A 130 11.00 16.03 -12.96
CA ARG A 130 11.83 16.00 -11.76
C ARG A 130 11.34 14.98 -10.73
N TYR A 131 10.04 15.04 -10.38
CA TYR A 131 9.47 14.10 -9.41
C TYR A 131 9.39 12.70 -10.00
N HIS A 132 9.01 12.60 -11.28
CA HIS A 132 8.87 11.34 -11.99
C HIS A 132 10.19 10.57 -12.06
N ASP A 133 11.28 11.21 -12.46
CA ASP A 133 12.59 10.60 -12.60
C ASP A 133 13.16 10.18 -11.24
N GLN A 134 13.06 11.07 -10.23
CA GLN A 134 13.51 10.76 -8.87
C GLN A 134 12.75 9.56 -8.30
N PHE A 135 11.42 9.53 -8.46
CA PHE A 135 10.61 8.40 -8.01
C PHE A 135 10.92 7.12 -8.79
N GLY A 136 11.14 7.23 -10.10
CA GLY A 136 11.51 6.11 -10.96
C GLY A 136 12.84 5.46 -10.58
N LEU A 137 13.83 6.24 -10.16
CA LEU A 137 15.11 5.73 -9.63
C LEU A 137 14.91 4.93 -8.34
N ILE A 138 14.03 5.39 -7.45
CA ILE A 138 13.70 4.70 -6.21
C ILE A 138 12.98 3.38 -6.53
N MET A 139 11.95 3.41 -7.38
CA MET A 139 11.20 2.22 -7.79
C MET A 139 12.06 1.11 -8.41
N LYS A 140 13.17 1.46 -9.08
CA LYS A 140 14.13 0.50 -9.66
C LYS A 140 15.00 -0.18 -8.60
N THR A 141 15.23 0.49 -7.47
CA THR A 141 16.07 0.00 -6.37
C THR A 141 15.30 -0.87 -5.36
N LEU A 142 13.97 -0.73 -5.32
CA LEU A 142 13.13 -1.44 -4.36
C LEU A 142 12.91 -2.92 -4.73
N ARG A 143 12.91 -3.78 -3.71
CA ARG A 143 12.64 -5.24 -3.85
C ARG A 143 11.17 -5.61 -3.62
N THR A 144 10.30 -4.63 -3.45
CA THR A 144 8.88 -4.85 -3.13
C THR A 144 8.20 -5.72 -4.19
N PRO A 145 7.61 -6.87 -3.83
CA PRO A 145 6.95 -7.76 -4.79
C PRO A 145 5.54 -7.26 -5.14
N TYR A 146 4.97 -7.83 -6.22
CA TYR A 146 3.52 -7.82 -6.44
C TYR A 146 2.92 -8.96 -5.62
N ILE A 147 1.99 -8.67 -4.72
CA ILE A 147 1.59 -9.62 -3.67
C ILE A 147 0.47 -10.59 -4.08
N ASP A 148 -0.27 -10.34 -5.16
CA ASP A 148 -1.59 -10.97 -5.26
C ASP A 148 -1.72 -12.18 -6.22
N PRO A 149 -2.14 -13.36 -5.71
CA PRO A 149 -2.78 -14.40 -6.52
C PRO A 149 -4.23 -14.02 -6.85
N GLY A 150 -4.78 -14.56 -7.95
CA GLY A 150 -6.16 -14.31 -8.40
C GLY A 150 -6.33 -14.18 -9.91
N THR A 151 -7.54 -13.83 -10.36
CA THR A 151 -7.81 -13.46 -11.76
C THR A 151 -7.27 -12.06 -12.08
N THR A 152 -7.18 -11.68 -13.36
CA THR A 152 -6.77 -10.33 -13.75
C THR A 152 -7.70 -9.28 -13.17
N TYR A 153 -9.02 -9.49 -13.26
CA TYR A 153 -10.03 -8.65 -12.63
C TYR A 153 -9.78 -8.41 -11.14
N GLU A 154 -9.54 -9.48 -10.36
CA GLU A 154 -9.32 -9.39 -8.93
C GLU A 154 -8.05 -8.64 -8.58
N LYS A 155 -6.94 -8.95 -9.27
CA LYS A 155 -5.64 -8.30 -9.04
C LYS A 155 -5.71 -6.81 -9.31
N VAL A 156 -6.25 -6.42 -10.47
CA VAL A 156 -6.36 -5.02 -10.88
C VAL A 156 -7.28 -4.25 -9.95
N THR A 157 -8.44 -4.81 -9.61
CA THR A 157 -9.41 -4.17 -8.72
C THR A 157 -8.86 -4.00 -7.31
N ARG A 158 -8.20 -5.03 -6.76
CA ARG A 158 -7.59 -4.99 -5.43
C ARG A 158 -6.44 -3.99 -5.36
N ALA A 159 -5.55 -4.02 -6.35
CA ALA A 159 -4.46 -3.06 -6.48
C ALA A 159 -4.97 -1.61 -6.54
N TRP A 160 -6.02 -1.36 -7.34
CA TRP A 160 -6.65 -0.06 -7.47
C TRP A 160 -7.27 0.43 -6.15
N ILE A 161 -8.13 -0.38 -5.51
CA ILE A 161 -8.76 -0.03 -4.22
C ILE A 161 -7.70 0.23 -3.16
N ARG A 162 -6.68 -0.64 -3.07
CA ARG A 162 -5.61 -0.50 -2.10
C ARG A 162 -4.81 0.79 -2.30
N SER A 163 -4.48 1.11 -3.54
CA SER A 163 -3.78 2.34 -3.88
C SER A 163 -4.59 3.59 -3.54
N LEU A 164 -5.91 3.57 -3.78
CA LEU A 164 -6.79 4.66 -3.38
C LEU A 164 -6.81 4.86 -1.86
N ASN A 165 -6.91 3.77 -1.10
CA ASN A 165 -6.92 3.82 0.37
C ASN A 165 -5.61 4.38 0.93
N VAL A 166 -4.46 3.91 0.43
CA VAL A 166 -3.14 4.41 0.85
C VAL A 166 -3.02 5.90 0.59
N MET A 167 -3.45 6.38 -0.57
CA MET A 167 -3.37 7.80 -0.90
C MET A 167 -4.34 8.65 -0.08
N GLU A 168 -5.56 8.17 0.16
CA GLU A 168 -6.52 8.85 1.02
C GLU A 168 -6.00 8.99 2.46
N ASP A 169 -5.37 7.94 2.99
CA ASP A 169 -4.76 7.97 4.32
C ASP A 169 -3.56 8.92 4.37
N LEU A 170 -2.70 8.93 3.35
CA LEU A 170 -1.60 9.90 3.25
C LEU A 170 -2.12 11.34 3.24
N PHE A 171 -3.21 11.63 2.53
CA PHE A 171 -3.83 12.96 2.55
C PHE A 171 -4.44 13.33 3.91
N ARG A 172 -4.75 12.34 4.75
CA ARG A 172 -5.16 12.53 6.15
C ARG A 172 -3.98 12.65 7.11
N ASN A 173 -2.75 12.75 6.59
CA ASN A 173 -1.51 12.76 7.36
C ASN A 173 -1.31 11.48 8.18
N ILE A 174 -1.86 10.37 7.71
CA ILE A 174 -1.67 9.05 8.30
C ILE A 174 -0.54 8.37 7.54
N PRO A 175 0.63 8.14 8.17
CA PRO A 175 1.74 7.47 7.50
C PRO A 175 1.38 6.04 7.15
N GLN A 176 1.80 5.62 5.96
CA GLN A 176 1.45 4.31 5.41
C GLN A 176 2.71 3.53 5.09
N GLN A 177 2.64 2.20 5.26
CA GLN A 177 3.61 1.29 4.67
C GLN A 177 3.14 0.90 3.28
N VAL A 178 4.05 0.86 2.30
CA VAL A 178 3.76 0.27 1.00
C VAL A 178 3.74 -1.25 1.14
N PRO A 179 2.59 -1.87 0.92
CA PRO A 179 2.49 -3.31 1.03
C PRO A 179 2.68 -4.00 -0.32
N ASP A 180 2.50 -3.32 -1.44
CA ASP A 180 2.46 -3.89 -2.77
C ASP A 180 3.05 -2.90 -3.77
N ARG A 181 3.88 -3.41 -4.70
CA ARG A 181 4.46 -2.63 -5.79
C ARG A 181 3.42 -1.93 -6.66
N ALA A 182 2.17 -2.44 -6.70
CA ALA A 182 1.08 -1.76 -7.40
C ALA A 182 0.73 -0.38 -6.84
N VAL A 183 0.96 -0.14 -5.54
CA VAL A 183 0.74 1.18 -4.92
C VAL A 183 1.76 2.20 -5.43
N LEU A 184 3.02 1.79 -5.58
CA LEU A 184 4.07 2.63 -6.18
C LEU A 184 3.74 2.97 -7.63
N MET A 185 3.25 1.99 -8.38
CA MET A 185 2.78 2.21 -9.74
C MET A 185 1.64 3.23 -9.78
N ALA A 186 0.67 3.13 -8.88
CA ALA A 186 -0.41 4.12 -8.79
C ALA A 186 0.09 5.52 -8.48
N ILE A 187 1.00 5.67 -7.52
CA ILE A 187 1.67 6.95 -7.20
C ILE A 187 2.33 7.56 -8.44
N SER A 188 3.06 6.74 -9.21
CA SER A 188 3.70 7.18 -10.46
C SER A 188 2.69 7.51 -11.58
N ALA A 189 1.53 6.86 -11.59
CA ALA A 189 0.48 7.06 -12.59
C ALA A 189 -0.39 8.29 -12.29
N TRP A 190 -0.52 8.65 -11.01
CA TRP A 190 -1.34 9.77 -10.56
C TRP A 190 -0.54 11.06 -10.36
N HIS A 191 0.80 10.96 -10.43
CA HIS A 191 1.73 12.07 -10.28
C HIS A 191 1.54 12.81 -8.97
N LEU A 192 1.38 12.08 -7.87
CA LEU A 192 1.22 12.61 -6.52
C LEU A 192 2.33 11.99 -5.67
N TYR A 193 3.37 12.76 -5.34
CA TYR A 193 4.63 12.19 -4.84
C TYR A 193 4.83 12.49 -3.35
N PRO A 194 4.37 11.63 -2.42
CA PRO A 194 4.63 11.81 -0.99
C PRO A 194 6.13 11.68 -0.68
N ASP A 195 6.53 12.22 0.46
CA ASP A 195 7.85 11.96 1.03
C ASP A 195 7.99 10.47 1.39
N LEU A 196 9.19 9.92 1.21
CA LEU A 196 9.44 8.49 1.34
C LEU A 196 10.41 8.18 2.48
N LEU A 197 10.18 7.06 3.17
CA LEU A 197 11.11 6.47 4.12
C LEU A 197 11.50 5.08 3.62
N VAL A 198 12.70 4.93 3.07
CA VAL A 198 13.16 3.66 2.49
C VAL A 198 13.94 2.87 3.54
N CYS A 199 13.43 1.70 3.92
CA CYS A 199 13.96 0.86 5.00
C CYS A 199 14.69 -0.39 4.47
N GLN A 200 15.69 -0.21 3.60
CA GLN A 200 16.56 -1.31 3.13
C GLN A 200 17.71 -1.54 4.14
N ASP A 201 18.96 -1.64 3.68
CA ASP A 201 20.14 -1.80 4.53
C ASP A 201 20.32 -0.61 5.50
N LYS A 202 19.87 0.57 5.09
CA LYS A 202 19.84 1.79 5.91
C LYS A 202 18.51 2.49 5.74
N ILE A 203 17.94 2.95 6.84
CA ILE A 203 16.77 3.82 6.84
C ILE A 203 17.18 5.16 6.23
N THR A 204 16.62 5.47 5.06
CA THR A 204 16.89 6.72 4.33
C THR A 204 15.59 7.48 4.10
N LYS A 205 15.54 8.72 4.58
CA LYS A 205 14.43 9.63 4.27
C LYS A 205 14.71 10.30 2.93
N VAL A 206 13.81 10.11 1.97
CA VAL A 206 13.85 10.79 0.68
C VAL A 206 12.73 11.82 0.64
N THR A 207 13.11 13.10 0.68
CA THR A 207 12.15 14.19 0.54
C THR A 207 11.89 14.43 -0.94
N MET A 208 10.65 14.19 -1.36
CA MET A 208 10.16 14.53 -2.69
C MET A 208 9.84 16.02 -2.73
N GLY A 209 9.30 16.57 -1.64
CA GLY A 209 8.98 18.00 -1.52
C GLY A 209 7.74 18.42 -2.31
N ASP A 210 6.84 17.48 -2.58
CA ASP A 210 5.57 17.75 -3.23
C ASP A 210 4.66 18.58 -2.29
N PRO A 211 4.25 19.81 -2.68
CA PRO A 211 3.49 20.70 -1.80
C PRO A 211 2.06 20.21 -1.49
N LEU A 212 1.59 19.16 -2.18
CA LEU A 212 0.28 18.57 -1.96
C LEU A 212 0.23 17.66 -0.72
N PHE A 213 1.40 17.32 -0.17
CA PHE A 213 1.54 16.49 1.01
C PHE A 213 2.05 17.32 2.19
N SER A 214 1.51 17.03 3.37
CA SER A 214 2.12 17.48 4.61
C SER A 214 3.49 16.81 4.79
N PRO A 215 4.48 17.47 5.41
CA PRO A 215 5.74 16.85 5.80
C PRO A 215 5.59 15.62 6.72
N LEU A 216 4.42 15.45 7.35
CA LEU A 216 4.05 14.31 8.19
C LEU A 216 3.50 13.12 7.38
N ALA A 217 3.03 13.35 6.15
CA ALA A 217 2.49 12.32 5.27
C ALA A 217 3.64 11.56 4.58
N VAL A 218 4.29 10.68 5.34
CA VAL A 218 5.44 9.89 4.89
C VAL A 218 5.00 8.48 4.53
N LEU A 219 5.47 8.01 3.37
CA LEU A 219 5.26 6.66 2.86
C LEU A 219 6.49 5.79 3.12
N THR A 220 6.34 4.75 3.93
CA THR A 220 7.44 3.85 4.28
C THR A 220 7.54 2.69 3.28
N LEU A 221 8.75 2.41 2.80
CA LEU A 221 9.06 1.39 1.81
C LEU A 221 9.96 0.32 2.40
N ASP A 222 9.78 -0.91 1.92
CA ASP A 222 10.72 -2.04 2.10
C ASP A 222 10.93 -2.50 3.55
N LEU A 223 9.87 -2.55 4.36
CA LEU A 223 9.95 -3.30 5.62
C LEU A 223 9.91 -4.79 5.30
N GLU A 224 10.98 -5.52 5.62
CA GLU A 224 11.00 -6.98 5.53
C GLU A 224 9.77 -7.54 6.24
N PRO A 225 8.88 -8.27 5.54
CA PRO A 225 7.73 -8.87 6.16
C PRO A 225 8.21 -10.02 7.05
N ARG A 226 8.33 -9.79 8.36
CA ARG A 226 8.38 -10.90 9.32
C ARG A 226 7.03 -11.62 9.30
N ASN A 227 7.00 -12.76 8.62
CA ASN A 227 5.92 -13.77 8.63
C ASN A 227 4.52 -13.23 8.28
N ALA A 228 4.31 -12.92 7.00
CA ALA A 228 3.04 -12.46 6.45
C ALA A 228 2.04 -13.60 6.15
N GLN A 229 1.66 -14.39 7.17
CA GLN A 229 0.60 -15.40 6.96
C GLN A 229 -0.83 -14.86 7.16
N ASN A 230 -1.05 -13.64 7.66
CA ASN A 230 -2.41 -13.27 8.12
C ASN A 230 -2.86 -11.80 8.06
N LEU A 231 -2.28 -10.91 7.25
CA LEU A 231 -2.72 -9.50 7.25
C LEU A 231 -2.99 -8.95 5.86
N SER A 232 -4.28 -8.96 5.47
CA SER A 232 -4.87 -8.31 4.29
C SER A 232 -5.08 -6.80 4.46
N LEU A 233 -4.56 -6.20 5.53
CA LEU A 233 -4.79 -4.82 5.91
C LEU A 233 -3.47 -4.02 5.88
N CYS A 234 -3.58 -2.73 5.59
CA CYS A 234 -2.47 -1.77 5.63
C CYS A 234 -1.64 -1.97 6.91
N GLN A 235 -0.35 -2.24 6.74
CA GLN A 235 0.56 -2.45 7.85
C GLN A 235 1.05 -1.09 8.35
N TRP A 236 1.02 -0.89 9.67
CA TRP A 236 1.53 0.30 10.30
C TRP A 236 3.05 0.18 10.44
N SER A 237 3.78 1.01 9.70
CA SER A 237 5.23 1.11 9.85
C SER A 237 5.58 2.19 10.86
N LEU A 238 6.06 1.82 12.04
CA LEU A 238 6.59 2.78 13.02
C LEU A 238 8.10 2.56 13.18
N ALA A 239 8.89 3.37 12.48
CA ALA A 239 10.31 3.44 12.78
C ALA A 239 10.50 4.27 14.05
N LEU A 240 10.71 3.62 15.20
CA LEU A 240 10.79 4.29 16.52
C LEU A 240 11.86 5.40 16.57
N SER A 241 12.92 5.29 15.76
CA SER A 241 13.97 6.31 15.61
C SER A 241 13.50 7.63 14.97
N HIS A 242 12.30 7.64 14.39
CA HIS A 242 11.76 8.74 13.59
C HIS A 242 10.42 9.27 14.14
N LEU A 243 10.09 8.96 15.41
CA LEU A 243 8.87 9.39 16.11
C LEU A 243 8.58 10.90 15.96
N LYS A 244 9.63 11.72 15.80
CA LYS A 244 9.55 13.17 15.55
C LYS A 244 8.73 13.57 14.32
N TYR A 245 8.43 12.63 13.41
CA TYR A 245 7.64 12.86 12.21
C TYR A 245 6.18 12.35 12.30
N TYR A 246 5.76 11.77 13.43
CA TYR A 246 4.47 11.06 13.57
C TYR A 246 3.45 11.75 14.48
N GLY A 247 3.63 13.03 14.83
CA GLY A 247 2.67 13.80 15.63
C GLY A 247 3.31 15.04 16.26
N ASP A 248 2.55 15.75 17.11
CA ASP A 248 3.12 16.78 17.97
C ASP A 248 4.36 16.20 18.67
N PRO A 249 5.48 16.94 18.73
CA PRO A 249 6.68 16.45 19.37
C PRO A 249 6.32 16.11 20.81
N VAL A 250 6.20 14.81 21.10
CA VAL A 250 6.22 14.35 22.48
C VAL A 250 7.53 14.88 23.01
N LYS A 251 7.46 15.80 23.96
CA LYS A 251 8.62 16.21 24.74
C LYS A 251 9.10 14.96 25.47
N VAL A 252 9.91 14.17 24.78
CA VAL A 252 10.77 13.21 25.42
C VAL A 252 11.76 14.09 26.14
N ARG A 253 11.48 14.33 27.42
CA ARG A 253 12.57 14.65 28.34
C ARG A 253 13.57 13.53 28.13
N SER A 254 14.74 13.89 27.63
CA SER A 254 15.92 13.09 27.90
C SER A 254 16.13 13.16 29.41
N GLU A 255 15.33 12.41 30.16
CA GLU A 255 15.73 11.97 31.48
C GLU A 255 16.80 10.93 31.19
N GLU A 256 18.05 11.38 31.29
CA GLU A 256 19.27 10.59 31.21
C GLU A 256 19.35 9.52 32.33
N ASP A 257 18.24 9.19 33.00
CA ASP A 257 18.17 8.40 34.24
C ASP A 257 17.23 7.19 34.22
N LEU A 258 16.70 6.77 33.06
CA LEU A 258 16.12 5.42 32.98
C LEU A 258 17.22 4.40 32.71
N GLN A 259 17.72 3.85 33.83
CA GLN A 259 18.63 2.72 33.92
C GLN A 259 18.36 1.72 32.79
N ARG A 260 19.42 1.43 32.03
CA ARG A 260 19.47 0.26 31.12
C ARG A 260 18.86 -0.93 31.86
N VAL A 261 17.71 -1.40 31.38
CA VAL A 261 17.07 -2.64 31.85
C VAL A 261 18.15 -3.72 31.86
N ALA A 262 18.53 -4.16 33.04
CA ALA A 262 19.60 -5.12 33.17
C ALA A 262 19.10 -6.46 32.61
N PHE A 263 20.00 -7.30 32.10
CA PHE A 263 19.62 -8.63 31.57
C PHE A 263 18.77 -9.45 32.56
N LYS A 264 18.89 -9.18 33.86
CA LYS A 264 18.09 -9.75 34.96
C LYS A 264 16.60 -9.40 34.89
N ASP A 265 16.25 -8.22 34.41
CA ASP A 265 14.86 -7.77 34.29
C ASP A 265 14.17 -8.46 33.09
N LEU A 266 14.96 -8.80 32.07
CA LEU A 266 14.51 -9.58 30.91
C LEU A 266 14.10 -11.00 31.31
N TRP A 267 14.79 -11.59 32.30
CA TRP A 267 14.41 -12.90 32.87
C TRP A 267 13.08 -12.85 33.63
N LEU A 268 12.77 -11.75 34.33
CA LEU A 268 11.48 -11.58 34.99
C LEU A 268 10.33 -11.51 33.97
N VAL A 269 10.56 -10.87 32.83
CA VAL A 269 9.59 -10.83 31.73
C VAL A 269 9.40 -12.22 31.11
N ALA A 270 10.50 -12.96 30.87
CA ALA A 270 10.43 -14.33 30.36
C ALA A 270 9.68 -15.28 31.32
N LEU A 271 9.97 -15.19 32.63
CA LEU A 271 9.28 -15.96 33.67
C LEU A 271 7.77 -15.64 33.70
N GLY A 272 7.43 -14.34 33.65
CA GLY A 272 6.04 -13.89 33.61
C GLY A 272 5.29 -14.38 32.37
N ALA A 273 5.97 -14.45 31.22
CA ALA A 273 5.39 -14.99 30.00
C ALA A 273 5.10 -16.49 30.09
N VAL A 274 6.02 -17.29 30.67
CA VAL A 274 5.82 -18.73 30.88
C VAL A 274 4.68 -19.00 31.85
N LEU A 275 4.63 -18.30 32.99
CA LEU A 275 3.56 -18.45 33.98
C LEU A 275 2.19 -18.08 33.41
N ARG A 276 2.14 -17.08 32.53
CA ARG A 276 0.91 -16.70 31.81
C ARG A 276 0.49 -17.76 30.81
N GLN A 277 1.43 -18.35 30.07
CA GLN A 277 1.14 -19.43 29.12
C GLN A 277 0.62 -20.70 29.83
N TRP A 278 1.08 -20.94 31.06
CA TRP A 278 0.60 -22.03 31.91
C TRP A 278 -0.65 -21.66 32.73
N GLU A 279 -1.29 -20.52 32.43
CA GLU A 279 -2.51 -20.02 33.07
C GLU A 279 -2.45 -20.04 34.61
N THR A 280 -1.26 -19.78 35.16
CA THR A 280 -1.01 -19.90 36.60
C THR A 280 -1.81 -18.84 37.36
N PRO A 281 -2.72 -19.21 38.27
CA PRO A 281 -3.47 -18.25 39.08
C PRO A 281 -2.53 -17.40 39.94
N SER A 282 -2.87 -16.12 40.14
CA SER A 282 -2.08 -15.19 40.95
C SER A 282 -1.87 -15.64 42.40
N SER A 283 -2.74 -16.51 42.92
CA SER A 283 -2.65 -17.09 44.26
C SER A 283 -1.49 -18.07 44.44
N ILE A 284 -0.99 -18.70 43.37
CA ILE A 284 0.10 -19.70 43.42
C ILE A 284 1.42 -19.17 42.83
N LEU A 285 1.50 -17.87 42.54
CA LEU A 285 2.65 -17.22 41.92
C LEU A 285 3.90 -17.32 42.82
N ALA A 286 3.74 -17.13 44.13
CA ALA A 286 4.81 -17.31 45.10
C ALA A 286 5.35 -18.76 45.15
N ALA A 287 4.45 -19.75 45.12
CA ALA A 287 4.83 -21.16 45.10
C ALA A 287 5.56 -21.53 43.79
N SER A 288 5.15 -20.94 42.67
CA SER A 288 5.76 -21.16 41.35
C SER A 288 7.19 -20.61 41.30
N ILE A 289 7.45 -19.45 41.89
CA ILE A 289 8.81 -18.88 42.00
C ILE A 289 9.71 -19.79 42.86
N VAL A 290 9.19 -20.32 43.97
CA VAL A 290 9.91 -21.29 44.81
C VAL A 290 10.23 -22.55 44.03
N TRP A 291 9.28 -23.06 43.23
CA TRP A 291 9.50 -24.21 42.37
C TRP A 291 10.62 -24.00 41.36
N PHE A 292 10.68 -22.84 40.69
CA PHE A 292 11.77 -22.51 39.78
C PHE A 292 13.13 -22.43 40.48
N LYS A 293 13.17 -21.93 41.72
CA LYS A 293 14.39 -21.93 42.54
C LYS A 293 14.84 -23.35 42.90
N CYS A 294 13.90 -24.23 43.23
CA CYS A 294 14.19 -25.65 43.46
C CYS A 294 14.67 -26.35 42.19
N LEU A 295 14.08 -26.04 41.03
CA LEU A 295 14.49 -26.58 39.73
C LEU A 295 15.92 -26.15 39.37
N GLU A 296 16.29 -24.90 39.65
CA GLU A 296 17.66 -24.42 39.47
C GLU A 296 18.67 -25.19 40.35
N GLU A 297 18.33 -25.47 41.61
CA GLU A 297 19.19 -26.27 42.52
C GLU A 297 19.38 -27.72 42.02
N VAL A 298 18.33 -28.34 41.46
CA VAL A 298 18.40 -29.70 40.88
C VAL A 298 19.25 -29.70 39.60
N LEU A 299 19.13 -28.67 38.76
CA LEU A 299 19.93 -28.54 37.55
C LEU A 299 21.41 -28.24 37.85
N LYS A 300 21.73 -27.60 38.97
CA LYS A 300 23.12 -27.34 39.39
C LYS A 300 23.79 -28.56 40.04
N THR A 301 23.00 -29.46 40.63
CA THR A 301 23.50 -30.67 41.30
C THR A 301 23.63 -31.88 40.38
N THR A 302 23.17 -31.77 39.13
CA THR A 302 23.36 -32.81 38.12
C THR A 302 24.70 -32.62 37.40
N PRO A 303 25.70 -33.52 37.58
CA PRO A 303 26.95 -33.44 36.83
C PRO A 303 26.67 -33.61 35.33
N SER A 304 27.29 -32.75 34.53
CA SER A 304 27.21 -32.71 33.07
C SER A 304 27.90 -33.91 32.41
N SER A 305 27.40 -35.11 32.68
CA SER A 305 27.69 -36.30 31.89
C SER A 305 26.55 -37.29 32.07
N THR A 306 25.88 -37.61 30.96
CA THR A 306 24.94 -38.74 30.77
C THR A 306 23.46 -38.47 31.07
N VAL A 307 22.76 -37.72 30.20
CA VAL A 307 21.39 -38.10 29.75
C VAL A 307 21.14 -37.54 28.33
N CYS A 308 21.82 -38.10 27.33
CA CYS A 308 21.28 -38.21 25.98
C CYS A 308 21.51 -39.68 25.57
N GLY A 309 20.46 -40.49 25.69
CA GLY A 309 20.49 -41.92 25.37
C GLY A 309 19.85 -42.77 26.46
N GLY A 310 18.51 -42.76 26.55
CA GLY A 310 17.83 -43.62 27.53
C GLY A 310 16.33 -43.42 27.74
N PHE A 311 15.60 -42.74 26.83
CA PHE A 311 14.14 -42.63 26.91
C PHE A 311 13.43 -42.79 25.56
N LEU A 312 14.04 -43.57 24.65
CA LEU A 312 13.43 -43.97 23.36
C LEU A 312 13.33 -45.50 23.19
N HIS A 313 13.44 -46.28 24.27
CA HIS A 313 13.27 -47.74 24.20
C HIS A 313 12.56 -48.29 25.44
N SER A 314 11.31 -47.90 25.64
CA SER A 314 10.32 -48.69 26.39
C SER A 314 8.96 -48.00 26.25
N LEU A 315 8.28 -48.26 25.13
CA LEU A 315 6.82 -48.14 24.95
C LEU A 315 6.44 -48.71 23.57
N ASN A 316 6.99 -49.90 23.27
CA ASN A 316 6.45 -50.80 22.25
C ASN A 316 6.27 -52.16 22.96
N GLY A 317 5.01 -52.48 23.30
CA GLY A 317 4.63 -53.80 23.80
C GLY A 317 3.75 -53.79 25.04
N SER A 318 2.44 -53.55 24.89
CA SER A 318 1.35 -54.37 25.44
C SER A 318 0.01 -53.64 25.27
N LEU A 319 -0.62 -53.87 24.13
CA LEU A 319 -2.07 -53.74 23.91
C LEU A 319 -2.43 -54.98 23.09
N ASP A 320 -2.59 -56.09 23.80
CA ASP A 320 -3.66 -57.06 23.56
C ASP A 320 -4.73 -56.79 24.62
#